data_AF-A0A6F9A6R2-F1
#
_entry.id   AF-A0A6F9A6R2-F1
#
_cell.length_a   1.000
_cell.length_b   1.000
_cell.length_c   1.000
_cell.angle_alpha   90.00
_cell.angle_beta   90.00
_cell.angle_gamma   90.00
#
_symmetry.space_group_name_H-M   'P 1'
#
loop_
_entity.id
_entity.type
_entity.pdbx_description
1 polymer ?
#
loop_
_entity_poly.entity_id
_entity_poly.type
_entity_poly.pdbx_seq_one_letter_code
_entity_poly.pdbx_strand_id
1 'polypeptide(L)'
;MGVSHDNDHQSCADGLHIMSGEWVKGQNLGDVSWSGCSRDDVEKFLRSKASSCLLQTDPLSLNSVILPFKHPGMTYTADEQCQILFGATASHCQNMQVSGSTGK
;
A
#
# COMPACT_ATOMS: atom_id res chain seq x y z
N MET A 1 5.32 6.18 12.35
CA MET A 1 3.96 6.47 12.87
C MET A 1 3.50 5.45 13.91
N GLY A 2 4.33 4.49 14.34
CA GLY A 2 4.01 3.61 15.48
C GLY A 2 2.87 2.62 15.23
N VAL A 3 2.63 2.25 13.97
CA VAL A 3 1.58 1.30 13.59
C VAL A 3 2.17 -0.10 13.62
N SER A 4 1.57 -1.00 14.39
CA SER A 4 1.98 -2.41 14.49
C SER A 4 1.35 -3.23 13.35
N HIS A 5 1.79 -4.48 13.14
CA HIS A 5 1.06 -5.34 12.21
C HIS A 5 -0.31 -5.69 12.80
N ASP A 6 -1.31 -5.89 11.96
CA ASP A 6 -2.68 -6.18 12.39
C ASP A 6 -2.78 -7.50 13.16
N ASN A 7 -1.88 -8.45 12.90
CA ASN A 7 -1.79 -9.72 13.63
C ASN A 7 -1.08 -9.61 15.00
N ASP A 8 -0.50 -8.45 15.33
CA ASP A 8 -0.03 -8.11 16.68
C ASP A 8 -1.19 -7.64 17.57
N HIS A 9 -2.34 -7.27 16.99
CA HIS A 9 -3.54 -6.85 17.72
C HIS A 9 -4.53 -8.00 17.85
N GLN A 10 -5.00 -8.24 19.07
CA GLN A 10 -5.94 -9.34 19.35
C GLN A 10 -7.32 -9.16 18.68
N SER A 11 -7.66 -7.93 18.25
CA SER A 11 -8.95 -7.56 17.66
C SER A 11 -8.94 -7.36 16.14
N CYS A 12 -7.78 -7.46 15.49
CA CYS A 12 -7.67 -7.29 14.03
C CYS A 12 -7.24 -8.58 13.35
N ALA A 13 -7.71 -8.77 12.12
CA ALA A 13 -7.45 -9.95 11.32
C ALA A 13 -6.28 -9.71 10.36
N ASP A 14 -5.51 -10.76 10.10
CA ASP A 14 -4.40 -10.74 9.15
C ASP A 14 -4.88 -10.90 7.71
N GLY A 15 -4.06 -10.44 6.75
CA GLY A 15 -4.24 -10.64 5.31
C GLY A 15 -5.30 -9.78 4.62
N LEU A 16 -5.97 -8.85 5.33
CA LEU A 16 -7.07 -8.03 4.79
C LEU A 16 -6.70 -6.56 4.55
N HIS A 17 -5.81 -6.02 5.38
CA HIS A 17 -5.53 -4.58 5.44
C HIS A 17 -4.05 -4.28 5.19
N ILE A 18 -3.71 -3.01 4.97
CA ILE A 18 -2.34 -2.56 4.61
C ILE A 18 -1.28 -3.00 5.63
N MET A 19 -1.64 -3.09 6.91
CA MET A 19 -0.72 -3.48 7.99
C MET A 19 -0.80 -4.97 8.34
N SER A 20 -1.33 -5.80 7.45
CA SER A 20 -1.27 -7.26 7.59
C SER A 20 0.18 -7.74 7.78
N GLY A 21 0.37 -8.77 8.59
CA GLY A 21 1.69 -9.38 8.81
C GLY A 21 2.22 -10.13 7.58
N GLU A 22 1.32 -10.52 6.67
CA GLU A 22 1.67 -11.08 5.36
C GLU A 22 1.32 -10.12 4.21
N TRP A 23 2.04 -10.26 3.10
CA TRP A 23 1.83 -9.45 1.90
C TRP A 23 0.47 -9.76 1.27
N VAL A 24 -0.42 -8.76 1.23
CA VAL A 24 -1.75 -8.88 0.60
C VAL A 24 -1.62 -8.83 -0.93
N LYS A 25 -1.04 -9.88 -1.55
CA LYS A 25 -0.89 -9.95 -3.00
C LYS A 25 -2.22 -10.38 -3.64
N GLY A 26 -2.86 -9.47 -4.37
CA GLY A 26 -3.90 -9.83 -5.33
C GLY A 26 -5.29 -10.16 -4.75
N GLN A 27 -5.53 -9.94 -3.46
CA GLN A 27 -6.90 -9.91 -2.93
C GLN A 27 -7.49 -8.52 -3.23
N ASN A 28 -8.40 -8.45 -4.21
CA ASN A 28 -9.14 -7.24 -4.61
C ASN A 28 -8.29 -5.95 -4.62
N LEU A 29 -7.42 -5.81 -5.63
CA LEU A 29 -6.49 -4.69 -5.88
C LEU A 29 -7.12 -3.28 -5.90
N GLY A 30 -8.44 -3.15 -5.76
CA GLY A 30 -9.18 -1.90 -5.74
C GLY A 30 -9.46 -1.33 -4.34
N ASP A 31 -9.26 -2.09 -3.26
CA ASP A 31 -9.69 -1.66 -1.91
C ASP A 31 -8.71 -2.08 -0.81
N VAL A 32 -7.43 -1.70 -0.97
CA VAL A 32 -6.47 -1.79 0.14
C VAL A 32 -6.83 -0.74 1.18
N SER A 33 -7.34 -1.19 2.32
CA SER A 33 -7.82 -0.35 3.41
C SER A 33 -6.98 -0.51 4.67
N TRP A 34 -7.11 0.43 5.59
CA TRP A 34 -6.51 0.34 6.93
C TRP A 34 -7.50 -0.31 7.90
N SER A 35 -7.00 -1.14 8.82
CA SER A 35 -7.83 -1.73 9.87
C SER A 35 -8.23 -0.70 10.94
N GLY A 36 -9.17 -1.08 11.80
CA GLY A 36 -9.47 -0.29 13.01
C GLY A 36 -8.27 -0.15 13.94
N CYS A 37 -7.48 -1.21 14.12
CA CYS A 37 -6.30 -1.18 14.98
C CYS A 37 -5.21 -0.26 14.44
N SER A 38 -4.98 -0.29 13.13
CA SER A 38 -4.06 0.61 12.44
C SER A 38 -4.43 2.08 12.66
N ARG A 39 -5.72 2.42 12.56
CA ARG A 39 -6.22 3.78 12.83
C ARG A 39 -5.94 4.20 14.28
N ASP A 40 -6.23 3.32 15.24
CA ASP A 40 -6.08 3.62 16.66
C ASP A 40 -4.59 3.82 17.04
N ASP A 41 -3.68 3.05 16.44
CA ASP A 41 -2.23 3.23 16.59
C ASP A 41 -1.76 4.60 16.05
N VAL A 42 -2.21 4.98 14.85
CA VAL A 42 -1.90 6.31 14.27
C VAL A 42 -2.42 7.42 15.17
N GLU A 43 -3.67 7.31 15.67
CA GLU A 43 -4.24 8.31 16.57
C GLU A 43 -3.39 8.46 17.84
N LYS A 44 -3.00 7.35 18.47
CA LYS A 44 -2.12 7.33 19.64
C LYS A 44 -0.77 7.99 19.35
N PHE A 45 -0.18 7.70 18.20
CA PHE A 45 1.08 8.32 17.78
C PHE A 45 0.94 9.84 17.59
N LEU A 46 -0.12 10.29 16.88
CA LEU A 46 -0.36 11.71 16.62
C LEU A 46 -0.62 12.51 17.91
N ARG A 47 -1.24 11.89 18.93
CA ARG A 47 -1.43 12.49 20.26
C ARG A 47 -0.15 12.54 21.11
N SER A 48 0.89 11.81 20.73
CA SER A 48 2.15 11.74 21.48
C SER A 48 3.11 12.88 21.10
N LYS A 49 4.12 13.15 21.93
CA LYS A 49 5.17 14.13 21.60
C LYS A 49 6.05 13.71 20.42
N ALA A 50 6.05 12.42 20.06
CA ALA A 50 6.86 11.88 18.97
C ALA A 50 6.38 12.36 17.58
N SER A 51 5.12 12.84 17.47
CA SER A 51 4.57 13.39 16.23
C SER A 51 4.92 14.87 16.00
N SER A 52 5.55 15.55 16.97
CA SER A 52 5.76 17.00 16.94
C SER A 52 6.54 17.51 15.72
N CYS A 53 7.42 16.68 15.14
CA CYS A 53 8.15 17.02 13.92
C CYS A 53 7.25 17.12 12.68
N LEU A 54 6.05 16.53 12.70
CA LEU A 54 5.09 16.58 11.60
C LEU A 54 4.28 17.89 11.56
N LEU A 55 4.42 18.74 12.59
CA LEU A 55 3.71 20.03 12.67
C LEU A 55 4.39 21.13 11.83
N GLN A 56 5.64 20.92 11.42
CA GLN A 56 6.39 21.86 10.61
C GLN A 56 6.44 21.37 9.16
N THR A 57 5.86 22.15 8.26
CA THR A 57 5.98 21.92 6.81
C THR A 57 6.76 23.09 6.23
N ASP A 58 7.85 22.81 5.51
CA ASP A 58 8.57 23.85 4.78
C ASP A 58 7.73 24.28 3.56
N PRO A 59 7.25 25.54 3.48
CA PRO A 59 6.47 26.01 2.34
C PRO A 59 7.23 25.92 1.00
N LEU A 60 8.56 25.98 1.03
CA LEU A 60 9.39 25.84 -0.17
C LEU A 60 9.46 24.38 -0.65
N SER A 61 9.31 23.42 0.28
CA SER A 61 9.27 21.99 -0.04
C SER A 61 7.97 21.57 -0.75
N LEU A 62 6.86 22.31 -0.56
CA LEU A 62 5.58 22.03 -1.21
C LEU A 62 5.65 22.10 -2.74
N ASN A 63 6.60 22.88 -3.28
CA ASN A 63 6.81 23.00 -4.72
C ASN A 63 7.89 22.04 -5.27
N SER A 64 8.51 21.22 -4.42
CA SER A 64 9.67 20.41 -4.81
C SER A 64 9.32 19.09 -5.50
N VAL A 65 8.08 18.61 -5.37
CA VAL A 65 7.63 17.36 -5.98
C VAL A 65 6.20 17.50 -6.50
N ILE A 66 6.03 17.53 -7.82
CA ILE A 66 4.71 17.46 -8.46
C ILE A 66 4.30 15.99 -8.52
N LEU A 67 3.26 15.62 -7.78
CA LEU A 67 2.67 14.29 -7.88
C LEU A 67 1.84 14.18 -9.17
N PRO A 68 1.96 13.08 -9.93
CA PRO A 68 1.16 12.87 -11.12
C PRO A 68 -0.32 12.72 -10.74
N PHE A 69 -1.19 13.46 -11.43
CA PHE A 69 -2.65 13.38 -11.24
C PHE A 69 -3.28 12.16 -11.94
N LYS A 70 -2.52 11.49 -12.82
CA LYS A 70 -2.99 10.30 -13.55
C LYS A 70 -2.74 9.05 -12.72
N HIS A 71 -3.66 8.10 -12.79
CA HIS A 71 -3.45 6.77 -12.21
C HIS A 71 -2.24 6.08 -12.86
N PRO A 72 -1.46 5.28 -12.10
CA PRO A 72 -0.31 4.58 -12.65
C PRO A 72 -0.61 3.75 -13.90
N GLY A 73 -1.78 3.12 -14.00
CA GLY A 73 -2.21 2.37 -15.19
C GLY A 73 -2.47 3.21 -16.44
N MET A 74 -2.57 4.54 -16.32
CA MET A 74 -2.63 5.49 -17.43
C MET A 74 -1.25 5.99 -17.85
N THR A 75 -0.23 5.74 -17.03
CA THR A 75 1.17 6.12 -17.27
C THR A 75 2.01 4.92 -17.70
N TYR A 76 1.74 3.73 -17.16
CA TYR A 76 2.45 2.49 -17.43
C TYR A 76 1.48 1.42 -17.96
N THR A 77 1.75 0.96 -19.16
CA THR A 77 1.10 -0.20 -19.80
C THR A 77 1.34 -1.49 -18.99
N ALA A 78 0.58 -2.54 -19.29
CA ALA A 78 0.75 -3.83 -18.62
C ALA A 78 2.15 -4.43 -18.85
N ASP A 79 2.72 -4.27 -20.05
CA ASP A 79 4.09 -4.70 -20.37
C ASP A 79 5.11 -3.94 -19.51
N GLU A 80 4.98 -2.62 -19.41
CA GLU A 80 5.89 -1.79 -18.59
C GLU A 80 5.81 -2.16 -17.10
N GLN A 81 4.63 -2.47 -16.59
CA GLN A 81 4.48 -2.98 -15.22
C GLN A 81 5.16 -4.34 -15.03
N CYS A 82 5.06 -5.25 -16.00
CA CYS A 82 5.80 -6.52 -15.98
C CYS A 82 7.31 -6.28 -16.02
N GLN A 83 7.79 -5.32 -16.81
CA GLN A 83 9.21 -4.98 -16.91
C GLN A 83 9.77 -4.43 -15.61
N ILE A 84 9.00 -3.58 -14.90
CA ILE A 84 9.37 -3.07 -13.58
C ILE A 84 9.48 -4.19 -12.56
N LEU A 85 8.55 -5.15 -12.57
CA LEU A 85 8.48 -6.22 -11.57
C LEU A 85 9.45 -7.37 -11.83
N PHE A 86 9.69 -7.72 -13.10
CA PHE A 86 10.37 -8.96 -13.49
C PHE A 86 11.59 -8.74 -14.40
N GLY A 87 11.88 -7.49 -14.77
CA GLY A 87 13.03 -7.10 -15.60
C GLY A 87 12.67 -6.76 -17.05
N ALA A 88 13.58 -6.07 -17.74
CA ALA A 88 13.31 -5.41 -19.04
C ALA A 88 12.82 -6.32 -20.18
N THR A 89 13.03 -7.63 -20.09
CA THR A 89 12.59 -8.60 -21.11
C THR A 89 11.21 -9.20 -20.83
N ALA A 90 10.58 -8.85 -19.70
CA ALA A 90 9.26 -9.35 -19.34
C ALA A 90 8.15 -8.66 -20.15
N SER A 91 7.05 -9.38 -20.36
CA SER A 91 5.85 -8.88 -21.04
C SER A 91 4.58 -9.41 -20.37
N HIS A 92 3.47 -8.73 -20.66
CA HIS A 92 2.15 -9.04 -20.17
C HIS A 92 1.58 -10.31 -20.83
N CYS A 93 1.17 -11.26 -20.01
CA CYS A 93 0.52 -12.49 -20.46
C CYS A 93 -0.97 -12.24 -20.79
N GLN A 94 -1.29 -12.05 -22.07
CA GLN A 94 -2.65 -11.76 -22.54
C GLN A 94 -3.69 -12.86 -22.22
N ASN A 95 -3.24 -14.10 -21.98
CA ASN A 95 -4.10 -15.27 -21.77
C ASN A 95 -4.07 -15.80 -20.32
N MET A 96 -3.64 -15.01 -19.33
CA MET A 96 -3.83 -15.42 -17.95
C MET A 96 -5.31 -15.32 -17.59
N GLN A 97 -6.03 -16.45 -17.68
CA GLN A 97 -7.24 -16.61 -16.88
C GLN A 97 -6.82 -16.50 -15.41
N VAL A 98 -7.45 -15.59 -14.68
CA VAL A 98 -7.40 -15.58 -13.22
C VAL A 98 -8.13 -16.85 -12.77
N SER A 99 -7.42 -17.98 -12.75
CA SER A 99 -7.84 -19.14 -11.97
C SER A 99 -7.76 -18.68 -10.52
N GLY A 100 -8.89 -18.22 -9.99
CA GLY A 100 -9.04 -17.92 -8.58
C GLY A 100 -8.55 -19.11 -7.77
N SER A 101 -7.67 -18.83 -6.81
CA SER A 101 -7.64 -19.50 -5.50
C SER A 101 -8.23 -20.92 -5.48
N THR A 102 -7.53 -21.91 -6.02
CA THR A 102 -7.65 -23.30 -5.57
C THR A 102 -6.33 -24.00 -5.83
N GLY A 103 -5.37 -23.76 -4.94
CA GLY A 103 -4.06 -24.39 -4.94
C GLY A 103 -3.78 -25.03 -3.59
N LYS A 104 -4.47 -26.15 -3.34
CA LYS A 104 -4.21 -27.24 -2.37
C LYS A 104 -4.01 -26.91 -0.90
#